data_AF-A0ABD3YRX5-F1
#
_entry.id   AF-A0ABD3YRX5-F1
#
_cell.length_a   1.000
_cell.length_b   1.000
_cell.length_c   1.000
_cell.angle_alpha   90.00
_cell.angle_beta   90.00
_cell.angle_gamma   90.00
#
_symmetry.space_group_name_H-M   'P 1'
#
loop_
_entity.id
_entity.type
_entity.pdbx_description
1 polymer ?
#
loop_
_entity_poly.entity_id
_entity_poly.type
_entity_poly.pdbx_seq_one_letter_code
_entity_poly.pdbx_strand_id
1 'polypeptide(L)'
;MAQFNDWCDSVDQPVGSHFRRVMTGQPANLPTGIEVTAAIVPGHYASEEHVARALARLGKPAAAALIQGKLPNTKAIRSGDLGEIYATEWIDACSGGYRAPIKRLRWKDHRNMAMRGDDVIGIRQDARTQQLHFLKTEAKSRAKLTAQVLAEARAGLDKDGGLPSAHALTFISERLLELNELPLADAIDDALLKHGIPIQNVQHLLFTFSGNAPEALLTAALQTYTGTIIQWGIGLHVNGHPAFIAAVYDRVIANVNNA
;
A
#
# COMPACT_ATOMS: atom_id res chain seq x y z
N MET A 1 1.77 -10.15 7.47
CA MET A 1 1.21 -8.82 7.80
C MET A 1 2.29 -7.94 8.42
N ALA A 2 2.26 -6.63 8.24
CA ALA A 2 3.28 -5.70 8.80
C ALA A 2 3.22 -5.47 10.33
N GLN A 3 2.23 -6.06 11.03
CA GLN A 3 2.13 -6.10 12.49
C GLN A 3 2.30 -4.74 13.19
N PHE A 4 1.65 -3.68 12.67
CA PHE A 4 1.84 -2.31 13.17
C PHE A 4 1.68 -2.17 14.69
N ASN A 5 0.74 -2.88 15.31
CA ASN A 5 0.49 -2.80 16.76
C ASN A 5 1.65 -3.34 17.62
N ASP A 6 2.54 -4.15 17.04
CA ASP A 6 3.64 -4.77 17.78
C ASP A 6 4.84 -3.83 17.88
N TRP A 7 4.88 -2.76 17.08
CA TRP A 7 6.01 -1.84 17.03
C TRP A 7 5.65 -0.35 16.90
N CYS A 8 4.38 0.00 16.81
CA CYS A 8 3.88 1.37 16.78
C CYS A 8 2.84 1.63 17.86
N ASP A 9 2.85 2.87 18.37
CA ASP A 9 1.70 3.43 19.09
C ASP A 9 0.78 4.13 18.10
N SER A 10 -0.52 3.90 18.19
CA SER A 10 -1.51 4.49 17.30
C SER A 10 -2.41 5.49 18.01
N VAL A 11 -2.59 6.66 17.39
CA VAL A 11 -3.54 7.69 17.86
C VAL A 11 -4.54 7.97 16.76
N ASP A 12 -5.81 7.74 17.09
CA ASP A 12 -6.96 7.97 16.21
C ASP A 12 -7.65 9.27 16.57
N GLN A 13 -8.03 10.03 15.55
CA GLN A 13 -8.79 11.26 15.74
C GLN A 13 -9.77 11.50 14.58
N PRO A 14 -11.05 11.75 14.86
CA PRO A 14 -11.97 12.29 13.85
C PRO A 14 -11.59 13.74 13.51
N VAL A 15 -11.65 14.08 12.24
CA VAL A 15 -11.39 15.43 11.72
C VAL A 15 -12.59 15.85 10.87
N GLY A 16 -13.62 16.43 11.51
CA GLY A 16 -14.91 16.64 10.86
C GLY A 16 -15.54 15.30 10.44
N SER A 17 -15.94 15.17 9.18
CA SER A 17 -16.41 13.91 8.58
C SER A 17 -15.28 12.98 8.12
N HIS A 18 -14.03 13.35 8.36
CA HIS A 18 -12.85 12.59 7.96
C HIS A 18 -12.20 11.89 9.16
N PHE A 19 -11.23 11.04 8.87
CA PHE A 19 -10.53 10.27 9.89
C PHE A 19 -9.02 10.41 9.73
N ARG A 20 -8.31 10.50 10.87
CA ARG A 20 -6.86 10.49 10.93
C ARG A 20 -6.40 9.41 11.90
N ARG A 21 -5.42 8.60 11.49
CA ARG A 21 -4.62 7.75 12.39
C ARG A 21 -3.14 8.08 12.22
N VAL A 22 -2.44 8.27 13.32
CA VAL A 22 -0.97 8.36 13.33
C VAL A 22 -0.40 7.18 14.09
N MET A 23 0.39 6.36 13.42
CA MET A 23 1.14 5.23 13.95
C MET A 23 2.60 5.67 14.12
N THR A 24 3.10 5.75 15.35
CA THR A 24 4.47 6.17 15.64
C THR A 24 5.30 4.97 16.08
N GLY A 25 6.33 4.64 15.29
CA GLY A 25 7.27 3.57 15.57
C GLY A 25 8.01 3.81 16.89
N GLN A 26 7.91 2.85 17.80
CA GLN A 26 8.55 2.91 19.10
C GLN A 26 10.02 2.55 18.99
N PRO A 27 10.97 3.39 19.44
CA PRO A 27 12.40 3.13 19.29
C PRO A 27 12.84 1.73 19.78
N ALA A 28 12.26 1.27 20.90
CA ALA A 28 12.55 -0.05 21.47
C ALA A 28 12.07 -1.21 20.59
N ASN A 29 11.03 -1.00 19.77
CA ASN A 29 10.38 -2.04 18.97
C ASN A 29 10.67 -1.91 17.47
N LEU A 30 11.46 -0.92 17.04
CA LEU A 30 11.91 -0.80 15.64
C LEU A 30 12.60 -2.08 15.11
N PRO A 31 13.42 -2.81 15.90
CA PRO A 31 13.95 -4.11 15.45
C PRO A 31 12.84 -5.09 15.07
N THR A 32 11.77 -5.19 15.86
CA THR A 32 10.58 -5.99 15.53
C THR A 32 9.95 -5.50 14.22
N GLY A 33 9.75 -4.19 14.08
CA GLY A 33 9.23 -3.57 12.85
C GLY A 33 10.06 -3.93 11.61
N ILE A 34 11.39 -3.97 11.74
CA ILE A 34 12.31 -4.39 10.67
C ILE A 34 12.10 -5.86 10.31
N GLU A 35 12.07 -6.77 11.29
CA GLU A 35 11.90 -8.21 11.03
C GLU A 35 10.57 -8.53 10.36
N VAL A 36 9.46 -8.04 10.93
CA VAL A 36 8.10 -8.38 10.45
C VAL A 36 7.86 -7.79 9.07
N THR A 37 8.41 -6.60 8.81
CA THR A 37 8.35 -5.98 7.47
C THR A 37 9.22 -6.75 6.48
N ALA A 38 10.44 -7.12 6.85
CA ALA A 38 11.31 -7.90 5.98
C ALA A 38 10.72 -9.27 5.62
N ALA A 39 9.95 -9.89 6.52
CA ALA A 39 9.29 -11.16 6.25
C ALA A 39 8.20 -11.06 5.16
N ILE A 40 7.49 -9.93 5.07
CA ILE A 40 6.39 -9.77 4.11
C ILE A 40 6.84 -9.21 2.75
N VAL A 41 7.95 -8.44 2.73
CA VAL A 41 8.41 -7.72 1.52
C VAL A 41 8.58 -8.64 0.30
N PRO A 42 9.21 -9.84 0.40
CA PRO A 42 9.32 -10.73 -0.76
C PRO A 42 7.98 -11.07 -1.42
N GLY A 43 6.94 -11.29 -0.62
CA GLY A 43 5.59 -11.62 -1.09
C GLY A 43 4.90 -10.48 -1.86
N HIS A 44 5.41 -9.25 -1.76
CA HIS A 44 4.96 -8.11 -2.57
C HIS A 44 5.65 -8.04 -3.94
N TYR A 45 6.80 -8.70 -4.13
CA TYR A 45 7.53 -8.71 -5.40
C TYR A 45 7.39 -10.04 -6.16
N ALA A 46 7.17 -11.14 -5.47
CA ALA A 46 6.97 -12.45 -6.07
C ALA A 46 5.79 -13.16 -5.42
N SER A 47 5.08 -13.99 -6.20
CA SER A 47 4.06 -14.88 -5.63
C SER A 47 4.75 -16.03 -4.88
N GLU A 48 4.09 -16.52 -3.84
CA GLU A 48 4.61 -17.62 -3.02
C GLU A 48 4.76 -18.90 -3.86
N GLU A 49 3.85 -19.14 -4.80
CA GLU A 49 3.87 -20.27 -5.73
C GLU A 49 5.10 -20.22 -6.64
N HIS A 50 5.46 -19.04 -7.14
CA HIS A 50 6.64 -18.90 -8.00
C HIS A 50 7.93 -19.11 -7.20
N VAL A 51 8.01 -18.55 -6.00
CA VAL A 51 9.16 -18.75 -5.10
C VAL A 51 9.29 -20.22 -4.70
N ALA A 52 8.20 -20.86 -4.29
CA ALA A 52 8.16 -22.28 -3.92
C ALA A 52 8.56 -23.17 -5.09
N ARG A 53 8.07 -22.87 -6.29
CA ARG A 53 8.44 -23.59 -7.51
C ARG A 53 9.92 -23.44 -7.85
N ALA A 54 10.47 -22.23 -7.75
CA ALA A 54 11.89 -21.98 -7.98
C ALA A 54 12.74 -22.74 -6.94
N LEU A 55 12.34 -22.72 -5.68
CA LEU A 55 13.00 -23.45 -4.60
C LEU A 55 13.02 -24.96 -4.87
N ALA A 56 11.87 -25.55 -5.20
CA ALA A 56 11.75 -26.98 -5.46
C ALA A 56 12.55 -27.45 -6.69
N ARG A 57 12.65 -26.61 -7.72
CA ARG A 57 13.31 -26.99 -8.99
C ARG A 57 14.78 -26.64 -9.08
N LEU A 58 15.16 -25.49 -8.53
CA LEU A 58 16.47 -24.85 -8.76
C LEU A 58 17.28 -24.72 -7.47
N GLY A 59 16.69 -25.02 -6.32
CA GLY A 59 17.31 -24.88 -5.02
C GLY A 59 17.32 -23.44 -4.49
N LYS A 60 17.79 -23.31 -3.25
CA LYS A 60 17.78 -22.06 -2.47
C LYS A 60 18.51 -20.91 -3.16
N PRO A 61 19.75 -21.07 -3.70
CA PRO A 61 20.47 -19.94 -4.29
C PRO A 61 19.74 -19.32 -5.50
N ALA A 62 19.10 -20.14 -6.33
CA ALA A 62 18.36 -19.66 -7.49
C ALA A 62 17.04 -18.99 -7.10
N ALA A 63 16.32 -19.53 -6.11
CA ALA A 63 15.13 -18.86 -5.56
C ALA A 63 15.50 -17.51 -4.91
N ALA A 64 16.65 -17.44 -4.24
CA ALA A 64 17.17 -16.22 -3.66
C ALA A 64 17.48 -15.16 -4.74
N ALA A 65 18.18 -15.56 -5.80
CA ALA A 65 18.49 -14.70 -6.94
C ALA A 65 17.22 -14.17 -7.63
N LEU A 66 16.17 -14.99 -7.73
CA LEU A 66 14.87 -14.58 -8.28
C LEU A 66 14.26 -13.42 -7.49
N ILE A 67 14.20 -13.53 -6.16
CA ILE A 67 13.66 -12.46 -5.31
C ILE A 67 14.53 -11.22 -5.40
N GLN A 68 15.85 -11.36 -5.26
CA GLN A 68 16.79 -10.23 -5.31
C GLN A 68 16.78 -9.50 -6.66
N GLY A 69 16.54 -10.22 -7.76
CA GLY A 69 16.38 -9.65 -9.09
C GLY A 69 15.17 -8.72 -9.20
N LYS A 70 14.13 -8.94 -8.38
CA LYS A 70 12.91 -8.12 -8.36
C LYS A 70 12.95 -6.95 -7.38
N LEU A 71 13.65 -7.07 -6.26
CA LEU A 71 13.75 -5.99 -5.26
C LEU A 71 14.37 -4.73 -5.88
N PRO A 72 13.93 -3.50 -5.57
CA PRO A 72 14.64 -2.29 -6.02
C PRO A 72 16.06 -2.18 -5.44
N ASN A 73 16.98 -1.61 -6.22
CA ASN A 73 18.36 -1.34 -5.78
C ASN A 73 18.68 0.15 -5.60
N THR A 74 17.76 1.04 -5.94
CA THR A 74 17.90 2.48 -5.66
C THR A 74 17.16 2.88 -4.39
N LYS A 75 17.71 3.84 -3.64
CA LYS A 75 17.12 4.36 -2.39
C LYS A 75 15.71 4.93 -2.62
N ALA A 76 15.53 5.66 -3.73
CA ALA A 76 14.26 6.30 -4.07
C ALA A 76 13.14 5.28 -4.30
N ILE A 77 13.41 4.23 -5.10
CA ILE A 77 12.39 3.21 -5.38
C ILE A 77 12.15 2.32 -4.16
N ARG A 78 13.19 1.97 -3.39
CA ARG A 78 13.02 1.27 -2.09
C ARG A 78 12.07 2.02 -1.17
N SER A 79 12.24 3.34 -1.06
CA SER A 79 11.41 4.20 -0.23
C SER A 79 9.96 4.26 -0.73
N GLY A 80 9.78 4.44 -2.04
CA GLY A 80 8.45 4.48 -2.68
C GLY A 80 7.70 3.17 -2.53
N ASP A 81 8.31 2.06 -2.97
CA ASP A 81 7.72 0.73 -2.90
C ASP A 81 7.36 0.37 -1.44
N LEU A 82 8.21 0.68 -0.46
CA LEU A 82 7.89 0.38 0.94
C LEU A 82 6.69 1.20 1.46
N GLY A 83 6.51 2.42 0.95
CA GLY A 83 5.30 3.21 1.22
C GLY A 83 4.04 2.54 0.69
N GLU A 84 4.07 2.02 -0.55
CA GLU A 84 2.97 1.27 -1.16
C GLU A 84 2.70 -0.05 -0.41
N ILE A 85 3.75 -0.78 -0.02
CA ILE A 85 3.66 -2.01 0.77
C ILE A 85 2.95 -1.73 2.11
N TYR A 86 3.37 -0.69 2.84
CA TYR A 86 2.71 -0.36 4.11
C TYR A 86 1.27 0.10 3.93
N ALA A 87 0.95 0.86 2.88
CA ALA A 87 -0.44 1.21 2.58
C ALA A 87 -1.28 -0.05 2.32
N THR A 88 -0.77 -0.98 1.52
CA THR A 88 -1.42 -2.27 1.23
C THR A 88 -1.67 -3.07 2.51
N GLU A 89 -0.64 -3.22 3.33
CA GLU A 89 -0.72 -3.98 4.58
C GLU A 89 -1.62 -3.32 5.63
N TRP A 90 -1.67 -1.99 5.65
CA TRP A 90 -2.59 -1.24 6.52
C TRP A 90 -4.04 -1.42 6.06
N ILE A 91 -4.30 -1.42 4.76
CA ILE A 91 -5.65 -1.68 4.23
C ILE A 91 -6.11 -3.05 4.70
N ASP A 92 -5.33 -4.10 4.49
CA ASP A 92 -5.71 -5.46 4.87
C ASP A 92 -5.86 -5.64 6.39
N ALA A 93 -5.03 -4.96 7.19
CA ALA A 93 -4.99 -5.14 8.65
C ALA A 93 -5.97 -4.26 9.43
N CYS A 94 -6.19 -3.02 8.97
CA CYS A 94 -6.68 -1.94 9.83
C CYS A 94 -7.89 -1.19 9.25
N SER A 95 -8.24 -1.38 7.98
CA SER A 95 -9.28 -0.59 7.30
C SER A 95 -10.72 -0.91 7.69
N GLY A 96 -10.94 -1.94 8.52
CA GLY A 96 -12.28 -2.37 8.90
C GLY A 96 -13.07 -3.05 7.77
N GLY A 97 -12.38 -3.76 6.86
CA GLY A 97 -13.01 -4.68 5.91
C GLY A 97 -12.68 -4.44 4.44
N TYR A 98 -11.88 -3.43 4.11
CA TYR A 98 -11.28 -3.36 2.77
C TYR A 98 -10.11 -4.33 2.66
N ARG A 99 -9.89 -4.85 1.46
CA ARG A 99 -8.76 -5.69 1.11
C ARG A 99 -8.06 -5.12 -0.11
N ALA A 100 -6.75 -5.24 -0.18
CA ALA A 100 -6.00 -4.92 -1.39
C ALA A 100 -5.74 -6.24 -2.15
N PRO A 101 -6.61 -6.61 -3.12
CA PRO A 101 -6.62 -7.97 -3.66
C PRO A 101 -5.35 -8.33 -4.43
N ILE A 102 -4.70 -7.33 -5.03
CA ILE A 102 -3.54 -7.51 -5.91
C ILE A 102 -2.35 -6.72 -5.37
N LYS A 103 -1.27 -7.43 -5.03
CA LYS A 103 0.04 -6.84 -4.69
C LYS A 103 0.75 -6.43 -5.98
N ARG A 104 0.41 -5.27 -6.52
CA ARG A 104 0.77 -4.83 -7.89
C ARG A 104 2.27 -4.89 -8.19
N LEU A 105 3.13 -4.67 -7.19
CA LEU A 105 4.59 -4.69 -7.33
C LEU A 105 5.15 -6.01 -7.86
N ARG A 106 4.37 -7.11 -7.83
CA ARG A 106 4.74 -8.40 -8.46
C ARG A 106 4.90 -8.30 -9.98
N TRP A 107 4.24 -7.31 -10.61
CA TRP A 107 4.16 -7.09 -12.05
C TRP A 107 4.89 -5.81 -12.52
N LYS A 108 5.92 -5.36 -11.80
CA LYS A 108 6.77 -4.26 -12.29
C LYS A 108 7.51 -4.67 -13.56
N ASP A 109 7.51 -3.79 -14.56
CA ASP A 109 8.31 -3.97 -15.79
C ASP A 109 9.81 -4.05 -15.50
N HIS A 110 10.28 -3.25 -14.54
CA HIS A 110 11.65 -3.25 -14.08
C HIS A 110 11.72 -2.91 -12.58
N ARG A 111 12.67 -3.51 -11.86
CA ARG A 111 12.86 -3.33 -10.40
C ARG A 111 12.98 -1.86 -9.95
N ASN A 112 13.42 -0.97 -10.84
CA ASN A 112 13.61 0.46 -10.57
C ASN A 112 12.62 1.39 -11.30
N MET A 113 11.56 0.86 -11.90
CA MET A 113 10.49 1.68 -12.48
C MET A 113 9.31 1.79 -11.51
N ALA A 114 8.66 2.95 -11.47
CA ALA A 114 7.38 3.10 -10.78
C ALA A 114 6.26 2.49 -11.64
N MET A 115 5.23 1.93 -11.00
CA MET A 115 4.05 1.47 -11.71
C MET A 115 3.12 2.64 -12.03
N ARG A 116 2.38 2.53 -13.13
CA ARG A 116 1.38 3.52 -13.57
C ARG A 116 0.04 3.25 -12.88
N GLY A 117 -0.85 4.25 -12.93
CA GLY A 117 -2.17 4.19 -12.30
C GLY A 117 -2.12 4.50 -10.80
N ASP A 118 -3.19 4.13 -10.10
CA ASP A 118 -3.33 4.33 -8.66
C ASP A 118 -2.34 3.45 -7.87
N ASP A 119 -1.82 3.95 -6.75
CA ASP A 119 -0.81 3.25 -5.95
C ASP A 119 -1.38 1.96 -5.34
N VAL A 120 -2.53 2.05 -4.66
CA VAL A 120 -3.24 0.90 -4.11
C VAL A 120 -4.75 1.14 -4.21
N ILE A 121 -5.51 0.10 -4.54
CA ILE A 121 -6.97 0.14 -4.46
C ILE A 121 -7.42 -0.90 -3.44
N GLY A 122 -7.99 -0.43 -2.34
CA GLY A 122 -8.73 -1.28 -1.42
C GLY A 122 -10.13 -1.53 -1.95
N ILE A 123 -10.62 -2.76 -1.86
CA ILE A 123 -11.96 -3.15 -2.28
C ILE A 123 -12.67 -3.82 -1.13
N ARG A 124 -13.93 -3.46 -0.91
CA ARG A 124 -14.85 -4.13 0.00
C ARG A 124 -16.17 -4.34 -0.73
N GLN A 125 -16.73 -5.54 -0.65
CA GLN A 125 -18.05 -5.81 -1.20
C GLN A 125 -19.08 -5.75 -0.07
N ASP A 126 -20.16 -4.99 -0.29
CA ASP A 126 -21.29 -5.01 0.63
C ASP A 126 -22.02 -6.35 0.55
N ALA A 127 -22.13 -7.04 1.68
CA ALA A 127 -22.71 -8.39 1.70
C ALA A 127 -24.19 -8.43 1.30
N ARG A 128 -24.94 -7.32 1.47
CA ARG A 128 -26.38 -7.26 1.18
C ARG A 128 -26.66 -6.81 -0.24
N THR A 129 -26.01 -5.73 -0.68
CA THR A 129 -26.27 -5.13 -2.00
C THR A 129 -25.35 -5.69 -3.08
N GLN A 130 -24.30 -6.42 -2.70
CA GLN A 130 -23.22 -6.90 -3.57
C GLN A 130 -22.45 -5.79 -4.28
N GLN A 131 -22.69 -4.52 -3.93
CA GLN A 131 -21.99 -3.38 -4.50
C GLN A 131 -20.56 -3.29 -3.99
N LEU A 132 -19.65 -2.91 -4.88
CA LEU A 132 -18.27 -2.63 -4.52
C LEU A 132 -18.14 -1.23 -3.92
N HIS A 133 -17.39 -1.18 -2.82
CA HIS A 133 -16.83 0.03 -2.24
C HIS A 133 -15.32 0.04 -2.51
N PHE A 134 -14.82 1.23 -2.85
CA PHE A 134 -13.42 1.42 -3.20
C PHE A 134 -12.73 2.36 -2.22
N LEU A 135 -11.48 2.03 -1.90
CA LEU A 135 -10.57 2.86 -1.16
C LEU A 135 -9.42 3.23 -2.10
N LYS A 136 -9.56 4.37 -2.79
CA LYS A 136 -8.53 4.89 -3.70
C LYS A 136 -7.39 5.45 -2.86
N THR A 137 -6.19 4.93 -3.06
CA THR A 137 -5.05 5.21 -2.19
C THR A 137 -3.93 5.89 -2.92
N GLU A 138 -3.35 6.90 -2.28
CA GLU A 138 -2.09 7.52 -2.67
C GLU A 138 -1.10 7.38 -1.50
N ALA A 139 0.07 6.81 -1.78
CA ALA A 139 1.09 6.53 -0.80
C ALA A 139 2.30 7.47 -0.98
N LYS A 140 2.72 8.14 0.10
CA LYS A 140 3.90 9.02 0.09
C LYS A 140 4.90 8.62 1.15
N SER A 141 6.11 8.28 0.71
CA SER A 141 7.25 7.99 1.57
C SER A 141 8.27 9.14 1.52
N ARG A 142 8.54 9.81 2.64
CA ARG A 142 9.44 10.97 2.72
C ARG A 142 10.18 11.05 4.06
N ALA A 143 11.51 11.20 4.00
CA ALA A 143 12.30 11.50 5.20
C ALA A 143 11.79 12.77 5.92
N LYS A 144 11.40 13.79 5.15
CA LYS A 144 10.72 14.99 5.63
C LYS A 144 9.44 15.21 4.82
N LEU A 145 8.30 14.88 5.40
CA LEU A 145 6.98 15.18 4.87
C LEU A 145 6.70 16.68 4.97
N THR A 146 6.11 17.24 3.92
CA THR A 146 5.77 18.66 3.82
C THR A 146 4.32 18.83 3.36
N ALA A 147 3.74 20.01 3.58
CA ALA A 147 2.41 20.34 3.09
C ALA A 147 2.31 20.24 1.56
N GLN A 148 3.37 20.61 0.82
CA GLN A 148 3.42 20.47 -0.64
C GLN A 148 3.26 19.00 -1.08
N VAL A 149 3.94 18.06 -0.41
CA VAL A 149 3.80 16.62 -0.73
C VAL A 149 2.36 16.15 -0.50
N LEU A 150 1.68 16.66 0.53
CA LEU A 150 0.27 16.34 0.77
C LEU A 150 -0.66 16.95 -0.28
N ALA A 151 -0.40 18.19 -0.72
CA ALA A 151 -1.16 18.83 -1.79
C ALA A 151 -1.01 18.07 -3.13
N GLU A 152 0.21 17.60 -3.46
CA GLU A 152 0.46 16.76 -4.64
C GLU A 152 -0.26 15.41 -4.53
N ALA A 153 -0.22 14.76 -3.36
CA ALA A 153 -0.92 13.51 -3.11
C ALA A 153 -2.45 13.69 -3.25
N ARG A 154 -2.97 14.81 -2.75
CA ARG A 154 -4.38 15.18 -2.87
C ARG A 154 -4.79 15.36 -4.33
N ALA A 155 -4.00 16.10 -5.11
CA ALA A 155 -4.23 16.26 -6.54
C ALA A 155 -4.17 14.92 -7.30
N GLY A 156 -3.31 13.98 -6.86
CA GLY A 156 -3.26 12.61 -7.38
C GLY A 156 -4.57 11.86 -7.17
N LEU A 157 -5.07 11.85 -5.93
CA LEU A 157 -6.34 11.22 -5.60
C LEU A 157 -7.54 11.85 -6.33
N ASP A 158 -7.52 13.15 -6.60
CA ASP A 158 -8.61 13.87 -7.29
C ASP A 158 -8.64 13.64 -8.82
N LYS A 159 -7.61 13.01 -9.39
CA LYS A 159 -7.64 12.54 -10.79
C LYS A 159 -8.84 11.62 -11.02
N ASP A 160 -9.28 11.53 -12.27
CA ASP A 160 -10.43 10.71 -12.67
C ASP A 160 -11.71 11.06 -11.88
N GLY A 161 -11.85 12.33 -11.49
CA GLY A 161 -12.98 12.83 -10.70
C GLY A 161 -13.03 12.28 -9.27
N GLY A 162 -11.91 11.80 -8.73
CA GLY A 162 -11.84 11.12 -7.43
C GLY A 162 -12.19 9.63 -7.48
N LEU A 163 -12.56 9.09 -8.63
CA LEU A 163 -12.84 7.66 -8.76
C LEU A 163 -11.53 6.87 -8.96
N PRO A 164 -11.47 5.58 -8.60
CA PRO A 164 -10.40 4.70 -9.06
C PRO A 164 -10.28 4.78 -10.59
N SER A 165 -9.06 4.88 -11.08
CA SER A 165 -8.82 4.96 -12.53
C SER A 165 -9.25 3.66 -13.21
N ALA A 166 -9.85 3.77 -14.40
CA ALA A 166 -10.20 2.60 -15.21
C ALA A 166 -8.98 1.71 -15.47
N HIS A 167 -7.81 2.34 -15.70
CA HIS A 167 -6.55 1.62 -15.88
C HIS A 167 -6.18 0.73 -14.68
N ALA A 168 -6.29 1.27 -13.44
CA ALA A 168 -5.98 0.49 -12.24
C ALA A 168 -6.98 -0.65 -12.02
N LEU A 169 -8.28 -0.40 -12.24
CA LEU A 169 -9.31 -1.41 -12.06
C LEU A 169 -9.24 -2.53 -13.12
N THR A 170 -9.01 -2.20 -14.39
CA THR A 170 -8.79 -3.21 -15.44
C THR A 170 -7.56 -4.06 -15.12
N PHE A 171 -6.45 -3.43 -14.69
CA PHE A 171 -5.27 -4.17 -14.26
C PHE A 171 -5.60 -5.15 -13.11
N ILE A 172 -6.35 -4.72 -12.10
CA ILE A 172 -6.75 -5.59 -10.98
C ILE A 172 -7.64 -6.74 -11.47
N SER A 173 -8.65 -6.45 -12.29
CA SER A 173 -9.58 -7.45 -12.84
C SER A 173 -8.83 -8.54 -13.64
N GLU A 174 -7.94 -8.14 -14.55
CA GLU A 174 -7.11 -9.08 -15.31
C GLU A 174 -6.27 -10.00 -14.42
N ARG A 175 -5.63 -9.44 -13.39
CA ARG A 175 -4.81 -10.23 -12.45
C ARG A 175 -5.68 -11.16 -11.60
N LEU A 176 -6.90 -10.77 -11.26
CA LEU A 176 -7.85 -11.65 -10.57
C LEU A 176 -8.32 -12.80 -11.47
N LEU A 177 -8.57 -12.56 -12.76
CA LEU A 177 -8.87 -13.60 -13.74
C LEU A 177 -7.72 -14.63 -13.84
N GLU A 178 -6.48 -14.16 -13.92
CA GLU A 178 -5.29 -15.04 -13.92
C GLU A 178 -5.15 -15.88 -12.65
N LEU A 179 -5.62 -15.35 -11.51
CA LEU A 179 -5.64 -16.03 -10.21
C LEU A 179 -6.91 -16.87 -9.99
N ASN A 180 -7.81 -16.92 -10.98
CA ASN A 180 -9.10 -17.62 -10.91
C ASN A 180 -10.03 -17.09 -9.79
N GLU A 181 -9.89 -15.82 -9.42
CA GLU A 181 -10.75 -15.09 -8.47
C GLU A 181 -11.93 -14.43 -9.22
N LEU A 182 -12.68 -15.26 -9.95
CA LEU A 182 -13.67 -14.82 -10.94
C LEU A 182 -14.76 -13.89 -10.35
N PRO A 183 -15.37 -14.18 -9.17
CA PRO A 183 -16.48 -13.35 -8.68
C PRO A 183 -16.10 -11.89 -8.46
N LEU A 184 -14.87 -11.61 -7.99
CA LEU A 184 -14.41 -10.24 -7.76
C LEU A 184 -14.00 -9.57 -9.08
N ALA A 185 -13.40 -10.31 -10.02
CA ALA A 185 -13.10 -9.80 -11.35
C ALA A 185 -14.38 -9.36 -12.07
N ASP A 186 -15.39 -10.23 -12.12
CA ASP A 186 -16.69 -9.95 -12.75
C ASP A 186 -17.36 -8.72 -12.12
N ALA A 187 -17.31 -8.59 -10.78
CA ALA A 187 -17.87 -7.43 -10.09
C ALA A 187 -17.15 -6.12 -10.42
N ILE A 188 -15.84 -6.15 -10.65
CA ILE A 188 -15.06 -4.98 -11.08
C ILE A 188 -15.41 -4.62 -12.53
N ASP A 189 -15.53 -5.61 -13.41
CA ASP A 189 -15.90 -5.41 -14.81
C ASP A 189 -17.33 -4.84 -14.93
N ASP A 190 -18.27 -5.35 -14.14
CA ASP A 190 -19.64 -4.80 -14.06
C ASP A 190 -19.65 -3.34 -13.56
N ALA A 191 -18.81 -3.01 -12.57
CA ALA A 191 -18.67 -1.64 -12.10
C ALA A 191 -18.09 -0.71 -13.18
N LEU A 192 -17.14 -1.19 -13.98
CA LEU A 192 -16.51 -0.41 -15.07
C LEU A 192 -17.40 -0.26 -16.30
N LEU A 193 -18.08 -1.33 -16.72
CA LEU A 193 -18.67 -1.45 -18.05
C LEU A 193 -20.19 -1.33 -18.08
N LYS A 194 -20.87 -1.52 -16.94
CA LYS A 194 -22.33 -1.63 -16.89
C LYS A 194 -22.99 -0.63 -15.96
N HIS A 195 -22.46 -0.48 -14.74
CA HIS A 195 -23.13 0.28 -13.68
C HIS A 195 -22.49 1.63 -13.40
N GLY A 196 -21.20 1.79 -13.72
CA GLY A 196 -20.40 2.90 -13.22
C GLY A 196 -20.13 2.78 -11.71
N ILE A 197 -19.26 3.66 -11.21
CA ILE A 197 -18.90 3.69 -9.78
C ILE A 197 -19.60 4.89 -9.14
N PRO A 198 -20.57 4.66 -8.24
CA PRO A 198 -21.17 5.76 -7.50
C PRO A 198 -20.14 6.41 -6.58
N ILE A 199 -20.05 7.74 -6.58
CA ILE A 199 -19.05 8.47 -5.79
C ILE A 199 -19.18 8.19 -4.28
N GLN A 200 -20.40 7.93 -3.79
CA GLN A 200 -20.65 7.54 -2.40
C GLN A 200 -20.05 6.18 -2.01
N ASN A 201 -19.70 5.35 -2.99
CA ASN A 201 -19.03 4.09 -2.75
C ASN A 201 -17.50 4.24 -2.72
N VAL A 202 -16.97 5.44 -2.93
CA VAL A 202 -15.54 5.74 -2.91
C VAL A 202 -15.16 6.45 -1.63
N GLN A 203 -14.05 6.01 -1.05
CA GLN A 203 -13.32 6.71 -0.01
C GLN A 203 -11.88 6.89 -0.48
N HIS A 204 -11.22 7.91 0.04
CA HIS A 204 -9.83 8.21 -0.28
C HIS A 204 -8.94 7.89 0.92
N LEU A 205 -7.83 7.23 0.66
CA LEU A 205 -6.76 7.00 1.63
C LEU A 205 -5.51 7.77 1.19
N LEU A 206 -5.10 8.74 2.00
CA LEU A 206 -3.77 9.33 1.91
C LEU A 206 -2.89 8.64 2.96
N PHE A 207 -2.00 7.77 2.51
CA PHE A 207 -1.06 7.06 3.38
C PHE A 207 0.31 7.75 3.34
N THR A 208 0.85 8.09 4.50
CA THR A 208 2.20 8.67 4.62
C THR A 208 3.13 7.75 5.41
N PHE A 209 4.36 7.63 4.95
CA PHE A 209 5.46 7.02 5.68
C PHE A 209 6.59 8.04 5.81
N SER A 210 6.81 8.58 7.00
CA SER A 210 7.69 9.75 7.17
C SER A 210 8.65 9.68 8.33
N GLY A 211 9.74 10.45 8.21
CA GLY A 211 10.75 10.62 9.27
C GLY A 211 10.41 11.67 10.32
N ASN A 212 9.52 12.61 9.99
CA ASN A 212 8.94 13.59 10.92
C ASN A 212 7.48 13.28 11.23
N ALA A 213 7.00 13.80 12.36
CA ALA A 213 5.62 13.64 12.80
C ALA A 213 4.63 14.20 11.76
N PRO A 214 3.69 13.38 11.24
CA PRO A 214 2.76 13.80 10.19
C PRO A 214 1.48 14.43 10.75
N GLU A 215 1.26 14.41 12.06
CA GLU A 215 -0.02 14.73 12.70
C GLU A 215 -0.59 16.09 12.28
N ALA A 216 0.15 17.17 12.51
CA ALA A 216 -0.30 18.53 12.19
C ALA A 216 -0.52 18.71 10.67
N LEU A 217 0.35 18.10 9.85
CA LEU A 217 0.26 18.18 8.39
C LEU A 217 -0.98 17.46 7.86
N LEU A 218 -1.24 16.23 8.33
CA LEU A 218 -2.43 15.46 7.95
C LEU A 218 -3.70 16.14 8.44
N THR A 219 -3.70 16.67 9.67
CA THR A 219 -4.87 17.38 10.23
C THR A 219 -5.21 18.61 9.40
N ALA A 220 -4.21 19.43 9.09
CA ALA A 220 -4.40 20.61 8.25
C ALA A 220 -4.92 20.21 6.86
N ALA A 221 -4.31 19.21 6.21
CA ALA A 221 -4.76 18.73 4.90
C ALA A 221 -6.22 18.27 4.91
N LEU A 222 -6.64 17.53 5.94
CA LEU A 222 -8.02 17.06 6.11
C LEU A 222 -8.98 18.22 6.40
N GLN A 223 -8.62 19.19 7.24
CA GLN A 223 -9.47 20.35 7.54
C GLN A 223 -9.68 21.27 6.34
N THR A 224 -8.68 21.37 5.46
CA THR A 224 -8.77 22.20 4.25
C THR A 224 -9.49 21.53 3.09
N TYR A 225 -9.82 20.24 3.20
CA TYR A 225 -10.52 19.52 2.15
C TYR A 225 -11.99 19.95 2.07
N THR A 226 -12.41 20.40 0.89
CA THR A 226 -13.78 20.90 0.62
C THR A 226 -14.59 20.01 -0.30
N GLY A 227 -14.03 18.87 -0.73
CA GLY A 227 -14.72 17.91 -1.58
C GLY A 227 -15.69 17.02 -0.81
N THR A 228 -16.40 16.15 -1.54
CA THR A 228 -17.49 15.33 -0.99
C THR A 228 -17.05 13.91 -0.61
N ILE A 229 -15.88 13.46 -1.04
CA ILE A 229 -15.39 12.10 -0.79
C ILE A 229 -14.81 12.04 0.64
N ILE A 230 -15.17 11.02 1.40
CA ILE A 230 -14.60 10.82 2.75
C ILE A 230 -13.11 10.52 2.64
N GLN A 231 -12.31 11.22 3.45
CA GLN A 231 -10.85 11.12 3.49
C GLN A 231 -10.38 10.38 4.74
N TRP A 232 -9.44 9.47 4.57
CA TRP A 232 -8.63 8.86 5.62
C TRP A 232 -7.18 9.32 5.47
N GLY A 233 -6.66 10.03 6.48
CA GLY A 233 -5.26 10.42 6.58
C GLY A 233 -4.51 9.49 7.53
N ILE A 234 -3.70 8.59 6.98
CA ILE A 234 -2.96 7.59 7.77
C ILE A 234 -1.47 7.92 7.71
N GLY A 235 -0.83 8.08 8.87
CA GLY A 235 0.59 8.40 8.96
C GLY A 235 1.38 7.38 9.75
N LEU A 236 2.32 6.70 9.10
CA LEU A 236 3.38 5.93 9.73
C LEU A 236 4.61 6.83 9.95
N HIS A 237 4.90 7.16 11.19
CA HIS A 237 6.05 7.96 11.58
C HIS A 237 7.15 7.06 12.14
N VAL A 238 8.31 7.07 11.50
CA VAL A 238 9.50 6.37 12.00
C VAL A 238 10.68 7.32 12.01
N ASN A 239 11.14 7.68 13.22
CA ASN A 239 12.36 8.46 13.36
C ASN A 239 13.53 7.67 12.75
N GLY A 240 14.37 8.34 11.95
CA GLY A 240 15.40 7.66 11.16
C GLY A 240 14.87 6.91 9.93
N HIS A 241 13.75 7.36 9.34
CA HIS A 241 13.11 6.80 8.15
C HIS A 241 14.07 6.22 7.07
N PRO A 242 15.11 6.94 6.59
CA PRO A 242 16.03 6.38 5.59
C PRO A 242 16.83 5.17 6.10
N ALA A 243 17.25 5.21 7.36
CA ALA A 243 18.01 4.12 7.99
C ALA A 243 17.12 2.90 8.24
N PHE A 244 15.86 3.13 8.66
CA PHE A 244 14.88 2.07 8.81
C PHE A 244 14.61 1.35 7.48
N ILE A 245 14.41 2.09 6.39
CA ILE A 245 14.22 1.49 5.05
C ILE A 245 15.44 0.65 4.65
N ALA A 246 16.65 1.18 4.83
CA ALA A 246 17.87 0.44 4.53
C ALA A 246 17.92 -0.89 5.31
N ALA A 247 17.68 -0.83 6.62
CA ALA A 247 17.68 -1.99 7.49
C ALA A 247 16.64 -3.05 7.08
N VAL A 248 15.43 -2.65 6.66
CA VAL A 248 14.42 -3.57 6.13
C VAL A 248 14.93 -4.30 4.90
N TYR A 249 15.41 -3.59 3.87
CA TYR A 249 15.88 -4.24 2.64
C TYR A 249 17.14 -5.07 2.86
N ASP A 250 18.04 -4.64 3.72
CA ASP A 250 19.24 -5.41 4.07
C ASP A 250 18.85 -6.70 4.81
N ARG A 251 17.87 -6.64 5.71
CA ARG A 251 17.30 -7.81 6.37
C ARG A 251 16.59 -8.74 5.38
N VAL A 252 15.85 -8.22 4.40
CA VAL A 252 15.24 -9.03 3.33
C VAL A 252 16.32 -9.80 2.58
N ILE A 253 17.39 -9.13 2.17
CA ILE A 253 18.49 -9.75 1.42
C ILE A 253 19.19 -10.82 2.29
N ALA A 254 19.43 -10.53 3.57
CA ALA A 254 20.00 -11.50 4.50
C ALA A 254 19.09 -12.73 4.70
N ASN A 255 17.79 -12.52 4.91
CA ASN A 255 16.82 -13.62 5.08
C ASN A 255 16.77 -14.50 3.85
N VAL A 256 16.72 -13.91 2.66
CA VAL A 256 16.64 -14.64 1.39
C VAL A 256 17.92 -15.45 1.11
N ASN A 257 19.09 -14.95 1.50
CA ASN A 257 20.36 -15.68 1.35
C ASN A 257 20.53 -16.83 2.36
N ASN A 258 19.88 -16.74 3.52
CA ASN A 258 20.00 -17.71 4.61
C ASN A 258 18.81 -18.69 4.70
N ALA A 259 17.78 -18.52 3.88
CA ALA A 259 16.56 -19.33 3.86
C ALA A 259 16.78 -20.75 3.34
#